data_AF-A0A661CD40-F1
#
_entry.id   AF-A0A661CD40-F1
#
_cell.length_a   1.000
_cell.length_b   1.000
_cell.length_c   1.000
_cell.angle_alpha   90.00
_cell.angle_beta   90.00
_cell.angle_gamma   90.00
#
_symmetry.space_group_name_H-M   'P 1'
#
loop_
_entity.id
_entity.type
_entity.pdbx_description
1 polymer ?
#
loop_
_entity_poly.entity_id
_entity_poly.type
_entity_poly.pdbx_seq_one_letter_code
_entity_poly.pdbx_strand_id
1 'polypeptide(L)' 'MADIAIVEEQVLEQASYYFKYIVAEAPEKARTILLALAEEQTFSLDKRTRRWLKRRCLLTADDQLLSPVLGEWIREDW' A
#
# COMPACT_ATOMS: atom_id res chain seq x y z
N MET A 1 24.51 1.73 -16.32
CA MET A 1 23.05 1.60 -16.51
C MET A 1 22.54 0.20 -16.15
N ALA A 2 23.26 -0.88 -16.47
CA ALA A 2 22.89 -2.23 -16.02
C ALA A 2 22.83 -2.38 -14.49
N ASP A 3 23.75 -1.77 -13.75
CA ASP A 3 23.76 -1.85 -12.28
C ASP A 3 22.53 -1.20 -11.63
N ILE A 4 21.99 -0.14 -12.24
CA ILE A 4 20.77 0.53 -11.74
C ILE A 4 19.57 -0.38 -11.93
N ALA A 5 19.43 -1.02 -13.10
CA ALA A 5 18.32 -1.93 -13.39
C ALA A 5 18.29 -3.13 -12.43
N ILE A 6 19.46 -3.70 -12.10
CA ILE A 6 19.56 -4.82 -11.15
C ILE A 6 19.14 -4.38 -9.74
N VAL A 7 19.54 -3.18 -9.30
CA VAL A 7 19.14 -2.64 -8.00
C VAL A 7 17.64 -2.34 -7.98
N GLU A 8 17.08 -1.77 -9.06
CA GLU A 8 15.64 -1.51 -9.19
C GLU A 8 14.83 -2.80 -9.08
N GLU A 9 15.22 -3.85 -9.80
CA GLU A 9 14.54 -5.15 -9.76
C GLU A 9 14.56 -5.75 -8.34
N GLN A 10 15.72 -5.76 -7.68
CA GLN A 10 15.85 -6.28 -6.32
C GLN A 10 15.03 -5.46 -5.31
N VAL A 11 14.99 -4.14 -5.46
CA VAL A 11 14.21 -3.25 -4.60
C VAL A 11 12.71 -3.49 -4.81
N LEU A 12 12.26 -3.66 -6.06
CA LEU A 12 10.87 -3.96 -6.37
C LEU A 12 10.46 -5.33 -5.81
N GLU A 13 11.31 -6.36 -5.94
CA GLU A 13 11.04 -7.67 -5.38
C GLU A 13 10.86 -7.62 -3.84
N GLN A 14 11.78 -6.93 -3.15
CA GLN A 14 11.67 -6.73 -1.70
C GLN A 14 10.44 -5.88 -1.31
N ALA A 15 10.12 -4.86 -2.10
CA ALA A 15 8.93 -4.04 -1.90
C ALA A 15 7.66 -4.88 -2.05
N SER A 16 7.57 -5.75 -3.07
CA SER A 16 6.44 -6.65 -3.28
C SER A 16 6.25 -7.62 -2.11
N TYR A 17 7.33 -8.16 -1.54
CA TYR A 17 7.24 -8.98 -0.32
C TYR A 17 6.67 -8.18 0.87
N TYR A 18 7.16 -6.96 1.07
CA TYR A 18 6.67 -6.08 2.14
C TYR A 18 5.19 -5.69 1.93
N PHE A 19 4.79 -5.35 0.72
CA PHE A 19 3.41 -4.99 0.38
C PHE A 19 2.47 -6.17 0.60
N LYS A 20 2.83 -7.35 0.07
CA LYS A 20 2.06 -8.58 0.29
C LYS A 20 1.85 -8.87 1.76
N TYR A 21 2.90 -8.77 2.57
CA TYR A 21 2.79 -8.97 4.01
C TYR A 21 1.83 -7.96 4.66
N ILE A 22 1.97 -6.68 4.33
CA ILE A 22 1.13 -5.63 4.93
C ILE A 22 -0.34 -5.76 4.56
N VAL A 23 -0.65 -6.05 3.30
CA VAL A 23 -2.03 -6.17 2.85
C VAL A 23 -2.66 -7.47 3.39
N ALA A 24 -1.88 -8.56 3.49
CA ALA A 24 -2.35 -9.82 4.08
C ALA A 24 -2.63 -9.72 5.59
N GLU A 25 -1.75 -9.07 6.36
CA GLU A 25 -1.88 -8.88 7.81
C GLU A 25 -2.79 -7.71 8.19
N ALA A 26 -3.32 -6.97 7.21
CA ALA A 26 -4.25 -5.90 7.46
C ALA A 26 -5.57 -6.45 8.02
N PRO A 27 -6.12 -5.84 9.09
CA PRO A 27 -7.50 -6.09 9.49
C PRO A 27 -8.42 -5.90 8.29
N GLU A 28 -9.48 -6.71 8.20
CA GLU A 28 -10.37 -6.75 7.03
C GLU A 28 -10.78 -5.35 6.53
N LYS A 29 -11.23 -4.47 7.43
CA LYS A 29 -11.58 -3.08 7.09
C LYS A 29 -10.40 -2.28 6.55
N ALA A 30 -9.21 -2.41 7.12
CA ALA A 30 -8.03 -1.72 6.62
C ALA A 30 -7.62 -2.23 5.23
N ARG A 31 -7.73 -3.54 5.01
CA ARG A 31 -7.50 -4.15 3.69
C ARG A 31 -8.49 -3.62 2.65
N THR A 32 -9.79 -3.63 2.95
CA THR A 32 -10.81 -3.07 2.05
C THR A 32 -10.52 -1.61 1.68
N ILE A 33 -10.05 -0.82 2.65
CA ILE A 33 -9.69 0.58 2.40
C ILE A 33 -8.45 0.69 1.51
N LEU A 34 -7.41 -0.12 1.73
CA LEU A 34 -6.21 -0.12 0.87
C LEU A 34 -6.57 -0.46 -0.58
N LEU A 35 -7.47 -1.41 -0.78
CA LEU A 35 -7.98 -1.78 -2.10
C LEU A 35 -8.80 -0.65 -2.74
N ALA A 36 -9.73 -0.06 -1.98
CA ALA A 36 -10.52 1.06 -2.47
C ALA A 36 -9.66 2.28 -2.84
N LEU A 37 -8.60 2.54 -2.07
CA LEU A 37 -7.63 3.60 -2.35
C LEU A 37 -6.83 3.35 -3.62
N ALA A 38 -6.41 2.10 -3.87
CA ALA A 38 -5.68 1.73 -5.08
C ALA A 38 -6.54 1.92 -6.35
N GLU A 39 -7.85 1.71 -6.22
CA GLU A 39 -8.87 1.88 -7.27
C GLU A 39 -9.45 3.30 -7.34
N GLU A 40 -8.90 4.26 -6.60
CA GLU A 40 -9.38 5.65 -6.51
C GLU A 40 -10.88 5.78 -6.15
N GLN A 41 -11.42 4.78 -5.43
CA GLN A 41 -12.82 4.76 -5.01
C GLN A 41 -13.05 5.59 -3.75
N THR A 42 -14.25 6.14 -3.60
CA THR A 42 -14.67 6.79 -2.36
C THR A 42 -14.94 5.77 -1.25
N PHE A 43 -14.45 6.07 -0.04
CA PHE A 43 -14.64 5.23 1.13
C PHE A 43 -14.91 6.07 2.39
N SER A 44 -15.49 5.43 3.40
CA SER A 44 -15.63 6.01 4.74
C SER A 44 -14.56 5.45 5.66
N LEU A 45 -13.68 6.33 6.16
CA LEU A 45 -12.57 5.95 7.03
C LEU A 45 -12.93 6.16 8.50
N ASP A 46 -13.19 5.08 9.23
CA ASP A 46 -13.38 5.17 10.67
C ASP A 46 -12.07 5.46 11.41
N LYS A 47 -12.17 6.04 12.62
CA LYS A 47 -11.01 6.48 13.42
C LYS A 47 -10.02 5.35 13.73
N ARG A 48 -10.50 4.11 13.94
CA ARG A 48 -9.65 2.97 14.29
C ARG A 48 -8.87 2.52 13.06
N THR A 49 -9.54 2.40 11.92
CA THR A 49 -8.92 2.02 10.65
C THR A 49 -7.91 3.08 10.20
N ARG A 50 -8.27 4.37 10.24
CA ARG A 50 -7.35 5.49 9.98
C ARG A 50 -6.10 5.41 10.84
N ARG A 51 -6.26 5.21 12.15
CA ARG A 51 -5.13 5.11 13.08
C ARG A 51 -4.23 3.93 12.76
N TRP A 52 -4.80 2.78 12.40
CA TRP A 52 -4.03 1.58 12.05
C TRP A 52 -3.15 1.82 10.81
N LEU A 53 -3.73 2.43 9.77
CA LEU A 53 -3.06 2.74 8.51
C LEU A 53 -1.98 3.82 8.69
N LYS A 54 -2.29 4.92 9.39
CA LYS A 54 -1.31 6.00 9.66
C LYS A 54 -0.13 5.55 10.51
N ARG A 55 -0.34 4.70 11.51
CA ARG A 55 0.76 4.17 12.34
C ARG A 55 1.74 3.28 11.57
N ARG A 56 1.32 2.77 10.41
CA ARG A 56 2.16 1.97 9.49
C ARG A 56 2.67 2.79 8.31
N CYS A 57 2.51 4.12 8.35
CA CYS A 57 2.92 5.01 7.28
C CYS A 57 2.31 4.62 5.91
N LEU A 58 1.08 4.10 5.90
CA LEU A 58 0.40 3.74 4.66
C LEU A 58 -0.40 4.89 4.07
N LEU A 59 -0.71 5.90 4.89
CA LEU A 59 -1.46 7.09 4.48
C LEU A 59 -0.69 8.39 4.73
N THR A 60 -0.96 9.37 3.89
CA THR A 60 -0.60 10.79 4.09
C THR A 60 -1.45 11.43 5.19
N ALA A 61 -1.18 12.71 5.49
CA ALA A 61 -2.01 13.50 6.39
C ALA A 61 -3.47 13.60 5.90
N ASP A 62 -3.65 13.63 4.57
CA ASP A 62 -4.94 13.80 3.87
C ASP A 62 -5.63 12.46 3.54
N ASP A 63 -5.22 11.37 4.21
CA ASP A 63 -5.78 10.03 4.04
C ASP A 63 -5.65 9.43 2.62
N GLN A 64 -4.65 9.87 1.85
CA GLN A 64 -4.26 9.26 0.58
C GLN A 64 -3.16 8.22 0.78
N LEU A 65 -2.96 7.28 -0.16
CA LEU A 65 -1.82 6.35 -0.10
C LEU A 65 -0.50 7.12 -0.04
N LEU A 66 0.35 6.79 0.93
CA LEU A 66 1.67 7.43 1.05
C LEU A 66 2.61 7.01 -0.08
N SER A 67 2.47 5.76 -0.55
CA SER A 67 3.27 5.21 -1.64
C SER A 67 2.38 4.95 -2.85
N PRO A 68 2.53 5.71 -3.94
CA PRO A 68 1.83 5.42 -5.20
C PRO A 68 2.18 4.03 -5.74
N VAL A 69 3.41 3.57 -5.52
CA VAL A 69 3.88 2.23 -5.93
C VAL A 69 3.09 1.13 -5.23
N LEU A 70 2.67 1.32 -3.97
CA LEU A 70 1.78 0.37 -3.30
C LEU A 70 0.41 0.30 -4.00
N GLY A 71 -0.12 1.45 -4.44
CA GLY A 71 -1.38 1.49 -5.17
C GLY A 71 -1.29 0.77 -6.53
N GLU A 72 -0.22 1.00 -7.28
CA GLU A 72 0.02 0.30 -8.55
C GLU A 72 0.19 -1.22 -8.32
N TRP A 73 1.01 -1.60 -7.33
CA TRP A 73 1.21 -3.00 -6.98
C TRP A 73 -0.09 -3.70 -6.58
N ILE A 74 -0.98 -3.03 -5.83
CA ILE A 74 -2.29 -3.59 -5.51
C ILE A 74 -3.13 -3.82 -6.78
N ARG A 75 -3.07 -2.92 -7.76
CA ARG A 75 -3.82 -3.07 -9.02
C ARG A 75 -3.29 -4.20 -9.90
N GLU A 76 -1.99 -4.45 -9.87
CA GLU A 76 -1.33 -5.45 -10.73
C GLU A 76 -1.25 -6.85 -10.11
N ASP A 77 -1.02 -6.95 -8.79
CA ASP A 77 -0.54 -8.18 -8.14
C ASP A 77 -1.37 -8.68 -6.95
N TRP A 78 -2.41 -7.95 -6.49
CA TRP A 78 -3.21 -8.30 -5.31
C TRP A 78 -4.62 -8.83 -5.60
#